data_AF-A0A494ZI81-F1
#
_entry.id   AF-A0A494ZI81-F1
#
_cell.length_a   1.000
_cell.length_b   1.000
_cell.length_c   1.000
_cell.angle_alpha   90.00
_cell.angle_beta   90.00
_cell.angle_gamma   90.00
#
_symmetry.space_group_name_H-M   'P 1'
#
loop_
_entity.id
_entity.type
_entity.pdbx_description
1 polymer ?
#
loop_
_entity_poly.entity_id
_entity_poly.type
_entity_poly.pdbx_seq_one_letter_code
_entity_poly.pdbx_strand_id
1 'polypeptide(L)'
;MAILKHIASKNADYGEAERYLIFQHDEYTQKPILDDEGHMLIREEYYLDGLNCDPFSFAAECMETNAYFHKNQSFNEIKSHHYIISFDPKDRDEHGLTGEQAQKLGLEYARENFPGHQALVCTHTDGHNGSGNIHVHIVINSIRKYDVEPQPYMEFDRDAKAGYKHHLSDRYRIHLKQKVMDMCNANGLNQVDLLTPAEKKISEKEYWAKRRGQKKLNQHNAELEKEGLTPRQTTFQTEKQFLRNAIEDISSTAVSQEQFAKLLSEKYNITFKVSRGRYSYLHPNRKKYITGRALGTLYEEKHLLDVFQKNASQQISKQPASDITNNINSSAMPTSSDFGSSHAFLFIKSDLRLVTDLQHCIKAQQSQAYAQKVKLSNLKMMAQTVAYVQEHGFQSKEDLDTALSNATAQSTTARNSLKNTEDTLKGINEQIHYTGQYLSNKDLYSEYRKSRNKEKFYEQHRAELTLYESALRILKEKAQGKKLPTLKMLREEKSRLTALQSDQHEEFNARREYERELRTVCSNVDIILGIHQSQERQLEQTHEK
;
A
#
# COMPACT_ATOMS: atom_id res chain seq x y z
N MET A 1 -16.20 -14.69 -9.66
CA MET A 1 -16.28 -14.00 -10.97
C MET A 1 -14.91 -13.43 -11.22
N ALA A 2 -14.45 -13.42 -12.46
CA ALA A 2 -13.08 -13.02 -12.72
C ALA A 2 -12.82 -11.52 -12.40
N ILE A 3 -11.75 -11.23 -11.66
CA ILE A 3 -11.35 -9.87 -11.27
C ILE A 3 -9.86 -9.62 -11.55
N LEU A 4 -9.52 -8.35 -11.83
CA LEU A 4 -8.13 -7.90 -11.99
C LEU A 4 -7.73 -6.98 -10.82
N LYS A 5 -6.70 -7.38 -10.08
CA LYS A 5 -6.04 -6.56 -9.05
C LYS A 5 -4.69 -6.07 -9.55
N HIS A 6 -4.28 -4.89 -9.11
CA HIS A 6 -2.96 -4.31 -9.37
C HIS A 6 -2.34 -3.78 -8.08
N ILE A 7 -1.06 -4.08 -7.88
CA ILE A 7 -0.24 -3.61 -6.76
C ILE A 7 1.10 -3.11 -7.33
N ALA A 8 1.48 -1.88 -7.02
CA ALA A 8 2.81 -1.37 -7.32
C ALA A 8 3.75 -1.58 -6.13
N SER A 9 4.88 -2.23 -6.36
CA SER A 9 5.86 -2.53 -5.30
C SER A 9 7.06 -1.60 -5.39
N LYS A 10 7.50 -1.10 -4.23
CA LYS A 10 8.77 -0.36 -4.08
C LYS A 10 9.88 -1.24 -3.50
N ASN A 11 9.60 -2.53 -3.28
CA ASN A 11 10.54 -3.46 -2.69
C ASN A 11 11.74 -3.65 -3.60
N ALA A 12 12.94 -3.37 -3.09
CA ALA A 12 14.19 -3.51 -3.84
C ALA A 12 14.64 -4.98 -3.94
N ASP A 13 14.09 -5.87 -3.12
CA ASP A 13 14.28 -7.30 -3.25
C ASP A 13 13.30 -7.88 -4.28
N TYR A 14 13.79 -8.08 -5.50
CA TYR A 14 13.00 -8.65 -6.60
C TYR A 14 12.72 -10.15 -6.37
N GLY A 15 13.53 -10.83 -5.56
CA GLY A 15 13.34 -12.24 -5.22
C GLY A 15 12.20 -12.47 -4.23
N GLU A 16 11.70 -11.43 -3.55
CA GLU A 16 10.48 -11.55 -2.73
C GLU A 16 9.26 -11.96 -3.56
N ALA A 17 9.19 -11.54 -4.84
CA ALA A 17 8.11 -11.96 -5.72
C ALA A 17 8.19 -13.46 -6.03
N GLU A 18 9.37 -13.96 -6.38
CA GLU A 18 9.61 -15.39 -6.61
C GLU A 18 9.27 -16.20 -5.36
N ARG A 19 9.75 -15.76 -4.19
CA ARG A 19 9.47 -16.42 -2.92
C ARG A 19 7.99 -16.45 -2.58
N TYR A 20 7.30 -15.32 -2.75
CA TYR A 20 5.86 -15.22 -2.49
C TYR A 20 5.02 -16.19 -3.34
N LEU A 21 5.46 -16.41 -4.58
CA LEU A 21 4.76 -17.28 -5.53
C LEU A 21 5.09 -18.75 -5.30
N ILE A 22 6.35 -19.11 -5.04
CA ILE A 22 6.78 -20.51 -4.93
C ILE A 22 6.47 -21.10 -3.54
N PHE A 23 6.53 -20.30 -2.47
CA PHE A 23 6.39 -20.77 -1.10
C PHE A 23 5.03 -20.44 -0.48
N GLN A 24 4.61 -21.26 0.48
CA GLN A 24 3.41 -21.06 1.26
C GLN A 24 3.57 -19.87 2.22
N HIS A 25 2.50 -19.11 2.37
CA HIS A 25 2.46 -17.93 3.24
C HIS A 25 1.20 -17.97 4.11
N ASP A 26 1.34 -17.59 5.38
CA ASP A 26 0.20 -17.42 6.26
C ASP A 26 -0.67 -16.25 5.78
N GLU A 27 -1.95 -16.53 5.59
CA GLU A 27 -2.89 -15.61 4.95
C GLU A 27 -3.14 -14.32 5.74
N TYR A 28 -2.96 -14.36 7.07
CA TYR A 28 -3.24 -13.24 7.95
C TYR A 28 -2.02 -12.34 8.19
N THR A 29 -0.85 -12.96 8.26
CA THR A 29 0.42 -12.30 8.59
C THR A 29 1.27 -12.03 7.35
N GLN A 30 0.96 -12.68 6.23
CA GLN A 30 1.73 -12.67 4.97
C GLN A 30 3.19 -13.12 5.15
N LYS A 31 3.47 -13.87 6.22
CA LYS A 31 4.80 -14.44 6.48
C LYS A 31 4.91 -15.83 5.85
N PRO A 32 6.09 -16.24 5.38
CA PRO A 32 6.29 -17.59 4.88
C PRO A 32 6.01 -18.61 5.98
N ILE A 33 5.39 -19.73 5.61
CA ILE A 33 5.21 -20.89 6.49
C ILE A 33 6.51 -21.69 6.47
N LEU A 34 7.01 -22.01 7.66
CA LEU A 34 8.27 -22.73 7.82
C LEU A 34 8.02 -24.15 8.34
N ASP A 35 8.84 -25.10 7.93
CA ASP A 35 8.92 -26.42 8.54
C ASP A 35 9.60 -26.39 9.92
N ASP A 36 9.67 -27.55 10.59
CA ASP A 36 10.29 -27.70 11.91
C ASP A 36 11.80 -27.35 11.92
N GLU A 37 12.44 -27.33 10.75
CA GLU A 37 13.85 -27.02 10.54
C GLU A 37 14.07 -25.54 10.17
N GLY A 38 12.99 -24.78 9.94
CA GLY A 38 13.00 -23.37 9.58
C GLY A 38 13.10 -23.09 8.08
N HIS A 39 12.93 -24.09 7.20
CA HIS A 39 12.87 -23.90 5.76
C HIS A 39 11.47 -23.52 5.30
N MET A 40 11.37 -22.71 4.23
CA MET A 40 10.08 -22.33 3.67
C MET A 40 9.42 -23.52 2.97
N LEU A 41 8.14 -23.75 3.27
CA LEU A 41 7.36 -24.80 2.61
C LEU A 41 6.99 -24.40 1.19
N ILE A 42 7.23 -25.28 0.23
CA ILE A 42 6.83 -25.10 -1.17
C ILE A 42 5.32 -25.27 -1.28
N ARG A 43 4.66 -24.53 -2.19
CA ARG A 43 3.24 -24.71 -2.48
C ARG A 43 2.97 -26.11 -3.04
N GLU A 44 1.83 -26.68 -2.67
CA GLU A 44 1.43 -28.02 -3.14
C GLU A 44 1.23 -28.07 -4.65
N GLU A 45 0.67 -27.02 -5.24
CA GLU A 45 0.46 -26.90 -6.68
C GLU A 45 0.67 -25.45 -7.14
N TYR A 46 1.59 -25.27 -8.10
CA TYR A 46 1.81 -23.99 -8.78
C TYR A 46 2.37 -24.22 -10.18
N TYR A 47 2.09 -23.28 -11.09
CA TYR A 47 2.61 -23.28 -12.45
C TYR A 47 3.37 -21.98 -12.66
N LEU A 48 4.62 -22.03 -13.12
CA LEU A 48 5.50 -20.86 -13.16
C LEU A 48 6.20 -20.76 -14.51
N ASP A 49 6.08 -19.59 -15.14
CA ASP A 49 6.71 -19.28 -16.41
C ASP A 49 7.25 -17.84 -16.43
N GLY A 50 8.29 -17.63 -17.25
CA GLY A 50 8.89 -16.31 -17.49
C GLY A 50 8.56 -15.79 -18.90
N LEU A 51 8.39 -14.48 -19.04
CA LEU A 51 8.37 -13.78 -20.32
C LEU A 51 9.54 -12.81 -20.39
N ASN A 52 10.34 -12.87 -21.46
CA ASN A 52 11.55 -12.06 -21.66
C ASN A 52 12.63 -12.22 -20.56
N CYS A 53 12.51 -13.27 -19.75
CA CYS A 53 13.42 -13.72 -18.70
C CYS A 53 13.16 -15.20 -18.39
N ASP A 54 14.12 -15.86 -17.76
CA ASP A 54 13.91 -17.15 -17.11
C ASP A 54 13.22 -16.94 -15.74
N PRO A 55 12.20 -17.76 -15.39
CA PRO A 55 11.43 -17.56 -14.17
C PRO A 55 12.23 -17.72 -12.87
N PHE A 56 13.34 -18.47 -12.89
CA PHE A 56 14.20 -18.69 -11.73
C PHE A 56 15.37 -17.70 -11.63
N SER A 57 15.59 -16.90 -12.68
CA SER A 57 16.52 -15.75 -12.65
C SER A 57 15.85 -14.40 -12.83
N PHE A 58 14.52 -14.32 -12.68
CA PHE A 58 13.74 -13.10 -12.88
C PHE A 58 14.32 -11.93 -12.06
N ALA A 59 14.64 -12.15 -10.78
CA ALA A 59 15.21 -11.12 -9.93
C ALA A 59 16.56 -10.59 -10.44
N ALA A 60 17.47 -11.49 -10.81
CA ALA A 60 18.80 -11.13 -11.31
C ALA A 60 18.70 -10.36 -12.63
N GLU A 61 17.93 -10.86 -13.58
CA GLU A 61 17.78 -10.21 -14.88
C GLU A 61 17.04 -8.86 -14.80
N CYS A 62 16.10 -8.71 -13.86
CA CYS A 62 15.47 -7.41 -13.59
C CYS A 62 16.48 -6.40 -13.06
N MET A 63 17.34 -6.82 -12.13
CA MET A 63 18.39 -5.97 -11.58
C MET A 63 19.41 -5.56 -12.66
N GLU A 64 19.81 -6.48 -13.53
CA GLU A 64 20.69 -6.18 -14.67
C GLU A 64 20.08 -5.16 -15.64
N THR A 65 18.82 -5.36 -16.03
CA THR A 65 18.09 -4.43 -16.90
C THR A 65 17.97 -3.05 -16.26
N ASN A 66 17.67 -3.01 -14.97
CA ASN A 66 17.52 -1.76 -14.23
C ASN A 66 18.86 -1.01 -14.08
N ALA A 67 19.96 -1.75 -13.87
CA ALA A 67 21.31 -1.20 -13.83
C ALA A 67 21.72 -0.63 -15.20
N TYR A 68 21.44 -1.36 -16.29
CA TYR A 68 21.73 -0.96 -17.66
C TYR A 68 21.05 0.37 -18.02
N PHE A 69 19.77 0.55 -17.67
CA PHE A 69 19.04 1.80 -17.93
C PHE A 69 19.19 2.87 -16.84
N HIS A 70 20.03 2.63 -15.82
CA HIS A 70 20.22 3.52 -14.68
C HIS A 70 18.91 3.93 -13.98
N LYS A 71 18.01 2.97 -13.78
CA LYS A 71 16.71 3.16 -13.10
C LYS A 71 16.64 2.39 -11.80
N ASN A 72 15.64 2.73 -10.98
CA ASN A 72 15.33 1.99 -9.75
C ASN A 72 16.47 1.99 -8.72
N GLN A 73 17.25 3.06 -8.65
CA GLN A 73 18.37 3.21 -7.70
C GLN A 73 17.94 3.71 -6.31
N SER A 74 16.78 4.37 -6.20
CA SER A 74 16.29 4.97 -4.95
C SER A 74 15.15 4.17 -4.33
N PHE A 75 15.05 4.16 -3.00
CA PHE A 75 14.02 3.42 -2.28
C PHE A 75 12.57 3.78 -2.67
N ASN A 76 12.33 5.03 -3.06
CA ASN A 76 10.96 5.52 -3.33
C ASN A 76 10.41 5.14 -4.70
N GLU A 77 11.24 4.59 -5.58
CA GLU A 77 10.86 4.19 -6.93
C GLU A 77 10.09 2.87 -6.95
N ILE A 78 9.08 2.80 -7.82
CA ILE A 78 8.38 1.54 -8.10
C ILE A 78 9.34 0.61 -8.85
N LYS A 79 9.53 -0.60 -8.31
CA LYS A 79 10.46 -1.64 -8.76
C LYS A 79 9.77 -2.69 -9.61
N SER A 80 8.56 -3.06 -9.25
CA SER A 80 7.74 -4.03 -9.98
C SER A 80 6.26 -3.71 -9.86
N HIS A 81 5.47 -4.27 -10.77
CA HIS A 81 4.02 -4.22 -10.74
C HIS A 81 3.49 -5.65 -10.68
N HIS A 82 2.60 -5.92 -9.74
CA HIS A 82 1.97 -7.21 -9.54
C HIS A 82 0.50 -7.12 -9.92
N TYR A 83 0.13 -7.84 -10.97
CA TYR A 83 -1.23 -8.03 -11.41
C TYR A 83 -1.73 -9.40 -10.95
N ILE A 84 -2.98 -9.48 -10.52
CA ILE A 84 -3.59 -10.74 -10.11
C ILE A 84 -4.93 -10.86 -10.80
N ILE A 85 -5.09 -11.90 -11.61
CA ILE A 85 -6.35 -12.32 -12.22
C ILE A 85 -6.89 -13.44 -11.36
N SER A 86 -7.99 -13.22 -10.65
CA SER A 86 -8.65 -14.28 -9.86
C SER A 86 -9.94 -14.67 -10.55
N PHE A 87 -10.14 -15.94 -10.86
CA PHE A 87 -11.33 -16.44 -11.56
C PHE A 87 -12.54 -16.62 -10.62
N ASP A 88 -13.68 -17.08 -11.14
CA ASP A 88 -14.76 -17.56 -10.26
C ASP A 88 -14.39 -18.93 -9.69
N PRO A 89 -14.56 -19.17 -8.38
CA PRO A 89 -14.40 -20.52 -7.83
C PRO A 89 -15.23 -21.57 -8.58
N LYS A 90 -16.40 -21.16 -9.09
CA LYS A 90 -17.28 -22.01 -9.90
C LYS A 90 -16.69 -22.39 -11.25
N ASP A 91 -15.76 -21.61 -11.81
CA ASP A 91 -15.21 -21.92 -13.13
C ASP A 91 -14.43 -23.24 -13.13
N ARG A 92 -13.90 -23.64 -11.98
CA ARG A 92 -13.28 -24.96 -11.82
C ARG A 92 -14.31 -26.09 -11.98
N ASP A 93 -15.44 -25.97 -11.29
CA ASP A 93 -16.41 -27.04 -11.15
C ASP A 93 -17.50 -27.02 -12.27
N GLU A 94 -17.90 -25.84 -12.73
CA GLU A 94 -18.95 -25.59 -13.73
C GLU A 94 -18.37 -25.44 -15.16
N HIS A 95 -17.14 -24.92 -15.31
CA HIS A 95 -16.53 -24.63 -16.63
C HIS A 95 -15.22 -25.40 -16.89
N GLY A 96 -14.80 -26.26 -15.97
CA GLY A 96 -13.63 -27.13 -16.12
C GLY A 96 -12.29 -26.41 -16.16
N LEU A 97 -12.20 -25.19 -15.62
CA LEU A 97 -10.96 -24.42 -15.56
C LEU A 97 -9.93 -25.13 -14.68
N THR A 98 -8.80 -25.52 -15.27
CA THR A 98 -7.65 -26.11 -14.54
C THR A 98 -6.55 -25.07 -14.29
N GLY A 99 -5.61 -25.38 -13.39
CA GLY A 99 -4.41 -24.56 -13.17
C GLY A 99 -3.57 -24.37 -14.43
N GLU A 100 -3.39 -25.42 -15.23
CA GLU A 100 -2.68 -25.38 -16.52
C GLU A 100 -3.37 -24.45 -17.54
N GLN A 101 -4.70 -24.54 -17.64
CA GLN A 101 -5.48 -23.67 -18.52
C GLN A 101 -5.40 -22.22 -18.07
N ALA A 102 -5.55 -21.95 -16.77
CA ALA A 102 -5.39 -20.62 -16.21
C ALA A 102 -3.98 -20.07 -16.43
N GLN A 103 -2.93 -20.90 -16.32
CA GLN A 103 -1.55 -20.49 -16.61
C GLN A 103 -1.38 -20.09 -18.08
N LYS A 104 -1.93 -20.89 -19.01
CA LYS A 104 -1.91 -20.58 -20.43
C LYS A 104 -2.59 -19.24 -20.72
N LEU A 105 -3.80 -19.04 -20.18
CA LEU A 105 -4.53 -17.77 -20.30
C LEU A 105 -3.74 -16.60 -19.71
N GLY A 106 -3.10 -16.81 -18.56
CA GLY A 106 -2.21 -15.86 -17.90
C GLY A 106 -1.03 -15.43 -18.76
N LEU A 107 -0.39 -16.39 -19.42
CA LEU A 107 0.74 -16.15 -20.32
C LEU A 107 0.32 -15.39 -21.59
N GLU A 108 -0.79 -15.78 -22.21
CA GLU A 108 -1.35 -15.09 -23.37
C GLU A 108 -1.72 -13.65 -23.01
N TYR A 109 -2.43 -13.47 -21.90
CA TYR A 109 -2.77 -12.16 -21.38
C TYR A 109 -1.52 -11.31 -21.11
N ALA A 110 -0.51 -11.86 -20.43
CA ALA A 110 0.71 -11.13 -20.11
C ALA A 110 1.51 -10.73 -21.35
N ARG A 111 1.59 -11.63 -22.35
CA ARG A 111 2.28 -11.37 -23.62
C ARG A 111 1.62 -10.25 -24.42
N GLU A 112 0.29 -10.24 -24.49
CA GLU A 112 -0.47 -9.20 -25.19
C GLU A 112 -0.41 -7.86 -24.46
N ASN A 113 -0.57 -7.89 -23.13
CA ASN A 113 -0.82 -6.68 -22.36
C ASN A 113 0.44 -6.04 -21.77
N PHE A 114 1.55 -6.77 -21.63
CA PHE A 114 2.82 -6.25 -21.11
C PHE A 114 4.01 -6.53 -22.04
N PRO A 115 3.90 -6.22 -23.35
CA PRO A 115 4.92 -6.60 -24.33
C PRO A 115 6.27 -5.97 -24.00
N GLY A 116 7.38 -6.68 -24.16
CA GLY A 116 8.72 -6.14 -23.89
C GLY A 116 9.05 -5.89 -22.41
N HIS A 117 8.15 -6.13 -21.46
CA HIS A 117 8.51 -6.24 -20.05
C HIS A 117 9.03 -7.66 -19.73
N GLN A 118 9.97 -7.75 -18.80
CA GLN A 118 10.24 -9.00 -18.10
C GLN A 118 9.06 -9.29 -17.18
N ALA A 119 8.51 -10.51 -17.25
CA ALA A 119 7.37 -10.90 -16.44
C ALA A 119 7.54 -12.30 -15.87
N LEU A 120 7.12 -12.47 -14.62
CA LEU A 120 6.90 -13.75 -13.97
C LEU A 120 5.40 -14.01 -13.96
N VAL A 121 4.96 -15.13 -14.53
CA VAL A 121 3.55 -15.55 -14.58
C VAL A 121 3.40 -16.82 -13.76
N CYS A 122 2.61 -16.76 -12.70
CA CYS A 122 2.42 -17.89 -11.78
C CYS A 122 0.95 -18.13 -11.48
N THR A 123 0.47 -19.36 -11.65
CA THR A 123 -0.88 -19.76 -11.29
C THR A 123 -0.89 -20.56 -10.00
N HIS A 124 -1.81 -20.23 -9.10
CA HIS A 124 -2.12 -21.06 -7.94
C HIS A 124 -3.57 -21.53 -7.97
N THR A 125 -3.81 -22.74 -7.48
CA THR A 125 -5.13 -23.39 -7.38
C THR A 125 -5.68 -23.39 -5.95
N ASP A 126 -4.84 -23.03 -4.97
CA ASP A 126 -5.13 -23.09 -3.53
C ASP A 126 -6.12 -22.00 -3.05
N GLY A 127 -6.23 -20.89 -3.78
CA GLY A 127 -7.11 -19.78 -3.45
C GLY A 127 -6.85 -19.19 -2.06
N HIS A 128 -7.60 -18.16 -1.68
CA HIS A 128 -7.51 -17.61 -0.33
C HIS A 128 -8.51 -18.33 0.60
N ASN A 129 -8.09 -18.74 1.80
CA ASN A 129 -8.84 -19.45 2.83
C ASN A 129 -9.37 -20.83 2.41
N GLY A 130 -8.63 -21.58 1.59
CA GLY A 130 -9.11 -22.86 1.07
C GLY A 130 -10.34 -22.72 0.16
N SER A 131 -10.56 -21.52 -0.41
CA SER A 131 -11.63 -21.31 -1.40
C SER A 131 -11.39 -22.10 -2.69
N GLY A 132 -10.18 -22.61 -2.91
CA GLY A 132 -9.80 -23.34 -4.12
C GLY A 132 -9.91 -22.49 -5.38
N ASN A 133 -9.89 -21.16 -5.22
CA ASN A 133 -10.08 -20.24 -6.33
C ASN A 133 -8.79 -20.10 -7.14
N ILE A 134 -8.85 -20.51 -8.40
CA ILE A 134 -7.73 -20.43 -9.31
C ILE A 134 -7.41 -18.96 -9.61
N HIS A 135 -6.14 -18.59 -9.51
CA HIS A 135 -5.71 -17.23 -9.78
C HIS A 135 -4.30 -17.18 -10.37
N VAL A 136 -4.12 -16.23 -11.28
CA VAL A 136 -2.87 -15.98 -12.00
C VAL A 136 -2.24 -14.71 -11.45
N HIS A 137 -1.01 -14.81 -10.99
CA HIS A 137 -0.12 -13.71 -10.67
C HIS A 137 0.74 -13.37 -11.89
N ILE A 138 0.82 -12.09 -12.23
CA ILE A 138 1.70 -11.57 -13.27
C ILE A 138 2.54 -10.45 -12.63
N VAL A 139 3.82 -10.71 -12.39
CA VAL A 139 4.76 -9.74 -11.82
C VAL A 139 5.66 -9.23 -12.94
N ILE A 140 5.58 -7.94 -13.26
CA ILE A 140 6.43 -7.33 -14.28
C ILE A 140 7.51 -6.45 -13.63
N ASN A 141 8.70 -6.42 -14.24
CA ASN A 141 9.70 -5.38 -13.95
C ASN A 141 9.06 -4.00 -14.25
N SER A 142 9.29 -3.02 -13.38
CA SER A 142 8.76 -1.68 -13.64
C SER A 142 9.39 -1.03 -14.86
N ILE A 143 10.56 -1.49 -15.31
CA ILE A 143 11.22 -1.02 -16.53
C ILE A 143 10.88 -1.93 -17.71
N ARG A 144 10.60 -1.33 -18.87
CA ARG A 144 10.44 -2.07 -20.14
C ARG A 144 11.83 -2.43 -20.71
N LYS A 145 12.06 -3.71 -21.03
CA LYS A 145 13.33 -4.23 -21.54
C LYS A 145 13.50 -3.95 -23.04
N TYR A 146 12.42 -4.08 -23.81
CA TYR A 146 12.43 -3.92 -25.28
C TYR A 146 11.48 -2.82 -25.75
N ASP A 147 11.84 -2.16 -26.86
CA ASP A 147 10.91 -1.32 -27.62
C ASP A 147 9.75 -2.17 -28.14
N VAL A 148 8.56 -1.59 -28.21
CA VAL A 148 7.35 -2.25 -28.72
C VAL A 148 6.58 -1.31 -29.64
N GLU A 149 5.71 -1.87 -30.45
CA GLU A 149 4.81 -1.08 -31.28
C GLU A 149 3.82 -0.29 -30.41
N PRO A 150 3.69 1.04 -30.61
CA PRO A 150 2.73 1.85 -29.88
C PRO A 150 1.31 1.33 -30.03
N GLN A 151 0.60 1.20 -28.90
CA GLN A 151 -0.78 0.73 -28.87
C GLN A 151 -1.75 1.85 -28.50
N PRO A 152 -3.02 1.80 -28.95
CA PRO A 152 -4.02 2.84 -28.67
C PRO A 152 -4.27 3.11 -27.18
N TYR A 153 -3.91 2.19 -26.28
CA TYR A 153 -4.06 2.37 -24.84
C TYR A 153 -2.88 3.11 -24.19
N MET A 154 -1.73 3.24 -24.87
CA MET A 154 -0.51 3.90 -24.39
C MET A 154 -0.57 5.42 -24.54
N GLU A 155 -0.36 6.17 -23.45
CA GLU A 155 -0.59 7.63 -23.37
C GLU A 155 0.49 8.47 -24.00
N PHE A 156 1.73 8.01 -23.89
CA PHE A 156 2.88 8.74 -24.40
C PHE A 156 3.75 7.81 -25.26
N ASP A 157 4.47 8.37 -26.24
CA ASP A 157 5.40 7.61 -27.09
C ASP A 157 6.42 6.82 -26.27
N ARG A 158 6.88 7.40 -25.15
CA ARG A 158 7.80 6.76 -24.20
C ARG A 158 7.22 5.49 -23.56
N ASP A 159 5.90 5.33 -23.50
CA ASP A 159 5.28 4.15 -22.91
C ASP A 159 5.59 2.89 -23.75
N ALA A 160 5.95 3.06 -25.03
CA ALA A 160 6.33 1.99 -25.96
C ALA A 160 7.87 1.78 -26.06
N LYS A 161 8.67 2.53 -25.28
CA LYS A 161 10.14 2.53 -25.38
C LYS A 161 10.84 1.79 -24.24
N ALA A 162 11.93 1.11 -24.56
CA ALA A 162 12.82 0.47 -23.60
C ALA A 162 13.42 1.49 -22.62
N GLY A 163 13.68 1.07 -21.38
CA GLY A 163 14.24 1.91 -20.33
C GLY A 163 13.26 2.86 -19.64
N TYR A 164 12.02 2.96 -20.14
CA TYR A 164 10.96 3.72 -19.49
C TYR A 164 10.14 2.87 -18.52
N LYS A 165 9.54 3.54 -17.53
CA LYS A 165 8.74 2.88 -16.50
C LYS A 165 7.35 2.53 -17.03
N HIS A 166 6.82 1.40 -16.57
CA HIS A 166 5.44 1.02 -16.78
C HIS A 166 4.51 2.12 -16.26
N HIS A 167 3.79 2.74 -17.19
CA HIS A 167 2.89 3.85 -16.92
C HIS A 167 1.44 3.36 -17.01
N LEU A 168 0.85 3.01 -15.86
CA LEU A 168 -0.53 2.56 -15.80
C LEU A 168 -1.49 3.76 -15.78
N SER A 169 -1.80 4.30 -16.96
CA SER A 169 -2.82 5.33 -17.14
C SER A 169 -4.24 4.78 -16.93
N ASP A 170 -5.23 5.67 -16.80
CA ASP A 170 -6.64 5.25 -16.71
C ASP A 170 -7.09 4.50 -17.98
N ARG A 171 -6.62 4.92 -19.16
CA ARG A 171 -6.92 4.24 -20.43
C ARG A 171 -6.30 2.85 -20.47
N TYR A 172 -5.05 2.71 -20.04
CA TYR A 172 -4.39 1.40 -19.98
C TYR A 172 -5.09 0.49 -18.97
N ARG A 173 -5.46 1.00 -17.79
CA ARG A 173 -6.22 0.23 -16.80
C ARG A 173 -7.58 -0.25 -17.33
N ILE A 174 -8.30 0.59 -18.09
CA ILE A 174 -9.56 0.21 -18.75
C ILE A 174 -9.31 -0.89 -19.77
N HIS A 175 -8.27 -0.76 -20.59
CA HIS A 175 -7.87 -1.78 -21.56
C HIS A 175 -7.58 -3.13 -20.89
N LEU A 176 -6.76 -3.15 -19.82
CA LEU A 176 -6.43 -4.37 -19.08
C LEU A 176 -7.71 -5.06 -18.56
N LYS A 177 -8.62 -4.30 -17.97
CA LYS A 177 -9.91 -4.83 -17.49
C LYS A 177 -10.76 -5.40 -18.62
N GLN A 178 -10.84 -4.68 -19.75
CA GLN A 178 -11.56 -5.16 -20.93
C GLN A 178 -10.97 -6.48 -21.43
N LYS A 179 -9.64 -6.59 -21.50
CA LYS A 179 -8.96 -7.81 -21.92
C LYS A 179 -9.20 -9.01 -21.00
N VAL A 180 -9.32 -8.80 -19.69
CA VAL A 180 -9.76 -9.87 -18.79
C VAL A 180 -11.19 -10.32 -19.11
N MET A 181 -12.09 -9.36 -19.36
CA MET A 181 -13.47 -9.68 -19.72
C MET A 181 -13.56 -10.44 -21.06
N ASP A 182 -12.84 -9.97 -22.08
CA ASP A 182 -12.79 -10.60 -23.40
C ASP A 182 -12.23 -12.02 -23.30
N MET A 183 -11.14 -12.20 -22.56
CA MET A 183 -10.51 -13.50 -22.30
C MET A 183 -11.48 -14.47 -21.62
N CYS A 184 -12.19 -14.03 -20.57
CA CYS A 184 -13.13 -14.91 -19.87
C CYS A 184 -14.33 -15.25 -20.75
N ASN A 185 -14.91 -14.27 -21.44
CA ASN A 185 -16.03 -14.49 -22.36
C ASN A 185 -15.66 -15.45 -23.50
N ALA A 186 -14.48 -15.29 -24.11
CA ALA A 186 -14.00 -16.14 -25.19
C ALA A 186 -13.78 -17.60 -24.77
N ASN A 187 -13.53 -17.84 -23.48
CA ASN A 187 -13.31 -19.16 -22.91
C ASN A 187 -14.54 -19.70 -22.13
N GLY A 188 -15.69 -19.02 -22.20
CA GLY A 188 -16.91 -19.44 -21.51
C GLY A 188 -16.82 -19.40 -19.98
N LEU A 189 -15.97 -18.53 -19.41
CA LEU A 189 -15.78 -18.38 -17.97
C LEU A 189 -16.70 -17.31 -17.37
N ASN A 190 -16.98 -17.43 -16.07
CA ASN A 190 -17.83 -16.49 -15.35
C ASN A 190 -17.20 -15.08 -15.25
N GLN A 191 -17.81 -14.12 -15.92
CA GLN A 191 -17.32 -12.74 -15.98
C GLN A 191 -18.33 -11.71 -15.45
N VAL A 192 -17.81 -10.73 -14.71
CA VAL A 192 -18.54 -9.49 -14.36
C VAL A 192 -18.09 -8.31 -15.18
N ASP A 193 -18.93 -7.29 -15.27
CA ASP A 193 -18.48 -5.98 -15.73
C ASP A 193 -17.44 -5.39 -14.75
N LEU A 194 -16.20 -5.26 -15.23
CA LEU A 194 -15.08 -4.67 -14.48
C LEU A 194 -14.97 -3.15 -14.66
N LEU A 195 -15.69 -2.57 -15.62
CA LEU A 195 -15.64 -1.15 -15.98
C LEU A 195 -16.66 -0.35 -15.18
N THR A 196 -17.86 -0.89 -14.99
CA THR A 196 -18.90 -0.20 -14.22
C THR A 196 -18.57 -0.20 -12.72
N PRO A 197 -18.69 0.96 -12.03
CA PRO A 197 -18.49 1.01 -10.60
C PRO A 197 -19.53 0.15 -9.86
N ALA A 198 -19.07 -0.62 -8.86
CA ALA A 198 -19.93 -1.52 -8.09
C ALA A 198 -21.06 -0.77 -7.33
N GLU A 199 -22.25 -1.37 -7.36
CA GLU A 199 -23.43 -0.95 -6.59
C GLU A 199 -23.16 -0.84 -5.10
N LYS A 200 -22.58 -1.90 -4.53
CA LYS A 200 -22.07 -1.94 -3.15
C LYS A 200 -20.58 -2.19 -3.20
N LYS A 201 -19.79 -1.17 -2.89
CA LYS A 201 -18.33 -1.22 -2.99
C LYS A 201 -17.68 -1.59 -1.66
N ILE A 202 -17.16 -2.80 -1.54
CA ILE A 202 -16.34 -3.24 -0.40
C ILE A 202 -14.87 -3.19 -0.82
N SER A 203 -14.08 -2.32 -0.18
CA SER A 203 -12.63 -2.26 -0.43
C SER A 203 -11.89 -3.38 0.28
N GLU A 204 -10.74 -3.83 -0.22
CA GLU A 204 -9.89 -4.83 0.45
C GLU A 204 -9.55 -4.47 1.90
N LYS A 205 -9.21 -3.19 2.15
CA LYS A 205 -8.98 -2.69 3.52
C LYS A 205 -10.20 -2.89 4.43
N GLU A 206 -11.40 -2.72 3.90
CA GLU A 206 -12.65 -2.91 4.64
C GLU A 206 -12.96 -4.39 4.85
N TYR A 207 -12.75 -5.22 3.83
CA TYR A 207 -12.86 -6.68 3.92
C TYR A 207 -11.98 -7.22 5.06
N TRP A 208 -10.70 -6.84 5.09
CA TRP A 208 -9.78 -7.22 6.15
C TRP A 208 -10.09 -6.59 7.51
N ALA A 209 -10.61 -5.36 7.54
CA ALA A 209 -11.07 -4.75 8.78
C ALA A 209 -12.25 -5.53 9.38
N LYS A 210 -13.20 -5.96 8.54
CA LYS A 210 -14.33 -6.81 8.96
C LYS A 210 -13.84 -8.12 9.57
N ARG A 211 -12.94 -8.83 8.88
CA ARG A 211 -12.41 -10.12 9.34
C ARG A 211 -11.62 -10.00 10.64
N ARG A 212 -10.69 -9.06 10.72
CA ARG A 212 -9.89 -8.84 11.95
C ARG A 212 -10.77 -8.38 13.12
N GLY A 213 -11.75 -7.52 12.84
CA GLY A 213 -12.75 -7.11 13.84
C GLY A 213 -13.59 -8.29 14.33
N GLN A 214 -14.07 -9.14 13.43
CA GLN A 214 -14.83 -10.34 13.77
C GLN A 214 -14.00 -11.32 14.60
N LYS A 215 -12.73 -11.55 14.26
CA LYS A 215 -11.84 -12.42 15.04
C LYS A 215 -11.69 -11.92 16.47
N LYS A 216 -11.45 -10.62 16.66
CA LYS A 216 -11.35 -10.01 17.99
C LYS A 216 -12.67 -10.08 18.77
N LEU A 217 -13.80 -9.84 18.08
CA LEU A 217 -15.12 -9.95 18.70
C LEU A 217 -15.40 -11.38 19.16
N ASN A 218 -15.08 -12.38 18.34
CA ASN A 218 -15.26 -13.79 18.69
C ASN A 218 -14.39 -14.18 19.89
N GLN A 219 -13.15 -13.69 19.95
CA GLN A 219 -12.27 -13.92 21.10
C GLN A 219 -12.86 -13.33 22.38
N HIS A 220 -13.30 -12.07 22.33
CA HIS A 220 -13.92 -11.41 23.47
C HIS A 220 -15.25 -12.08 23.88
N ASN A 221 -16.08 -12.49 22.92
CA ASN A 221 -17.32 -13.20 23.19
C ASN A 221 -17.07 -14.56 23.84
N ALA A 222 -16.03 -15.28 23.42
CA ALA A 222 -15.64 -16.54 24.05
C ALA A 222 -15.15 -16.35 25.49
N GLU A 223 -14.54 -15.20 25.81
CA GLU A 223 -14.18 -14.83 27.20
C GLU A 223 -15.43 -14.54 28.02
N LEU A 224 -16.38 -13.75 27.50
CA LEU A 224 -17.66 -13.47 28.16
C LEU A 224 -18.46 -14.76 28.43
N GLU A 225 -18.51 -15.67 27.46
CA GLU A 225 -19.19 -16.96 27.61
C GLU A 225 -18.55 -17.83 28.69
N LYS A 226 -17.21 -17.81 28.83
CA LYS A 226 -16.50 -18.48 29.93
C LYS A 226 -16.85 -17.89 31.30
N GLU A 227 -17.14 -16.59 31.35
CA GLU A 227 -17.62 -15.89 32.54
C GLU A 227 -19.13 -16.06 32.79
N GLY A 228 -19.83 -16.86 31.96
CA GLY A 228 -21.26 -17.10 32.07
C GLY A 228 -22.14 -15.93 31.57
N LEU A 229 -21.55 -14.97 30.86
CA LEU A 229 -22.24 -13.80 30.29
C LEU A 229 -22.63 -14.07 28.84
N THR A 230 -23.87 -13.72 28.46
CA THR A 230 -24.33 -13.82 27.07
C THR A 230 -23.86 -12.63 26.24
N PRO A 231 -23.09 -12.82 25.15
CA PRO A 231 -22.63 -11.72 24.31
C PRO A 231 -23.79 -10.97 23.64
N ARG A 232 -23.83 -9.64 23.77
CA ARG A 232 -24.86 -8.80 23.13
C ARG A 232 -24.64 -8.63 21.62
N GLN A 233 -23.38 -8.69 21.17
CA GLN A 233 -23.02 -8.48 19.77
C GLN A 233 -22.20 -9.67 19.26
N THR A 234 -22.72 -10.38 18.27
CA THR A 234 -22.06 -11.56 17.68
C THR A 234 -21.45 -11.27 16.31
N THR A 235 -21.87 -10.18 15.66
CA THR A 235 -21.38 -9.80 14.33
C THR A 235 -20.70 -8.44 14.37
N PHE A 236 -19.46 -8.39 13.89
CA PHE A 236 -18.72 -7.15 13.74
C PHE A 236 -19.17 -6.42 12.47
N GLN A 237 -19.53 -5.15 12.64
CA GLN A 237 -19.94 -4.27 11.54
C GLN A 237 -18.90 -3.18 11.33
N THR A 238 -18.48 -2.96 10.08
CA THR A 238 -17.62 -1.83 9.74
C THR A 238 -18.43 -0.54 9.71
N GLU A 239 -17.78 0.60 9.96
CA GLU A 239 -18.41 1.92 9.87
C GLU A 239 -19.08 2.15 8.50
N LYS A 240 -18.44 1.67 7.43
CA LYS A 240 -18.99 1.75 6.07
C LYS A 240 -20.22 0.86 5.90
N GLN A 241 -20.20 -0.37 6.45
CA GLN A 241 -21.37 -1.24 6.40
C GLN A 241 -22.54 -0.69 7.23
N PHE A 242 -22.26 -0.04 8.35
CA PHE A 242 -23.28 0.69 9.12
C PHE A 242 -23.95 1.77 8.27
N LEU A 243 -23.15 2.60 7.59
CA LEU A 243 -23.70 3.63 6.70
C LEU A 243 -24.52 3.03 5.55
N ARG A 244 -24.05 1.96 4.91
CA ARG A 244 -24.80 1.29 3.83
C ARG A 244 -26.19 0.84 4.32
N ASN A 245 -26.24 0.16 5.47
CA ASN A 245 -27.49 -0.33 6.04
C ASN A 245 -28.44 0.81 6.41
N ALA A 246 -27.94 1.88 7.03
CA ALA A 246 -28.76 3.03 7.41
C ALA A 246 -29.30 3.78 6.19
N ILE A 247 -28.49 3.93 5.13
CA ILE A 247 -28.93 4.58 3.90
C ILE A 247 -29.98 3.73 3.19
N GLU A 248 -29.79 2.40 3.08
CA GLU A 248 -30.79 1.49 2.49
C GLU A 248 -32.12 1.54 3.24
N ASP A 249 -32.09 1.52 4.57
CA ASP A 249 -33.29 1.62 5.39
C ASP A 249 -34.04 2.94 5.16
N ILE A 250 -33.36 4.10 5.27
CA ILE A 250 -34.02 5.40 5.12
C ILE A 250 -34.44 5.69 3.67
N SER A 251 -33.61 5.34 2.68
CA SER A 251 -33.92 5.61 1.26
C SER A 251 -35.14 4.85 0.76
N SER A 252 -35.50 3.72 1.38
CA SER A 252 -36.72 2.98 1.04
C SER A 252 -38.01 3.73 1.34
N THR A 253 -37.97 4.76 2.21
CA THR A 253 -39.16 5.50 2.65
C THR A 253 -39.10 6.98 2.30
N ALA A 254 -37.91 7.56 2.19
CA ALA A 254 -37.74 8.98 1.92
C ALA A 254 -38.25 9.36 0.51
N VAL A 255 -39.02 10.45 0.42
CA VAL A 255 -39.53 11.02 -0.84
C VAL A 255 -38.78 12.28 -1.27
N SER A 256 -37.93 12.84 -0.40
CA SER A 256 -37.08 13.99 -0.72
C SER A 256 -35.72 13.90 -0.02
N GLN A 257 -34.77 14.70 -0.50
CA GLN A 257 -33.43 14.79 0.08
C GLN A 257 -33.45 15.34 1.52
N GLU A 258 -34.33 16.30 1.80
CA GLU A 258 -34.49 16.92 3.12
C GLU A 258 -35.04 15.90 4.13
N GLN A 259 -36.06 15.14 3.72
CA GLN A 259 -36.61 14.07 4.55
C GLN A 259 -35.56 12.99 4.82
N PHE A 260 -34.82 12.59 3.78
CA PHE A 260 -33.74 11.63 3.91
C PHE A 260 -32.66 12.09 4.91
N ALA A 261 -32.22 13.35 4.82
CA ALA A 261 -31.23 13.92 5.73
C ALA A 261 -31.74 13.96 7.19
N LYS A 262 -32.99 14.36 7.38
CA LYS A 262 -33.63 14.41 8.71
C LYS A 262 -33.71 13.02 9.34
N LEU A 263 -34.24 12.04 8.61
CA LEU A 263 -34.42 10.68 9.10
C LEU A 263 -33.08 9.97 9.41
N LEU A 264 -32.04 10.20 8.61
CA LEU A 264 -30.70 9.70 8.90
C LEU A 264 -30.13 10.28 10.21
N SER A 265 -30.35 11.56 10.46
CA SER A 265 -29.91 12.21 11.68
C SER A 265 -30.68 11.73 12.91
N GLU A 266 -32.01 11.57 12.80
CA GLU A 266 -32.88 11.19 13.91
C GLU A 266 -32.73 9.72 14.30
N LYS A 267 -32.71 8.79 13.32
CA LYS A 267 -32.69 7.35 13.58
C LYS A 267 -31.29 6.78 13.81
N TYR A 268 -30.29 7.33 13.13
CA TYR A 268 -28.94 6.75 13.09
C TYR A 268 -27.82 7.70 13.52
N ASN A 269 -28.15 8.94 13.90
CA ASN A 269 -27.18 10.00 14.23
C ASN A 269 -26.15 10.25 13.11
N ILE A 270 -26.55 10.03 11.85
CA ILE A 270 -25.69 10.24 10.68
C ILE A 270 -25.88 11.66 10.16
N THR A 271 -24.78 12.42 10.08
CA THR A 271 -24.83 13.74 9.42
C THR A 271 -24.67 13.58 7.91
N PHE A 272 -25.69 14.01 7.16
CA PHE A 272 -25.66 14.05 5.71
C PHE A 272 -25.14 15.39 5.19
N LYS A 273 -24.33 15.37 4.14
CA LYS A 273 -23.78 16.55 3.49
C LYS A 273 -23.77 16.40 1.97
N VAL A 274 -24.24 17.43 1.28
CA VAL A 274 -24.04 17.62 -0.16
C VAL A 274 -22.93 18.63 -0.39
N SER A 275 -21.97 18.32 -1.26
CA SER A 275 -20.91 19.25 -1.63
C SER A 275 -20.48 19.03 -3.08
N ARG A 276 -20.72 20.02 -3.95
CA ARG A 276 -20.39 19.96 -5.39
C ARG A 276 -21.03 18.75 -6.09
N GLY A 277 -22.33 18.52 -5.86
CA GLY A 277 -23.05 17.39 -6.46
C GLY A 277 -22.54 16.02 -5.99
N ARG A 278 -22.11 15.93 -4.72
CA ARG A 278 -21.62 14.69 -4.12
C ARG A 278 -22.18 14.51 -2.73
N TYR A 279 -22.77 13.34 -2.52
CA TYR A 279 -23.30 12.92 -1.24
C TYR A 279 -22.18 12.38 -0.34
N SER A 280 -22.23 12.76 0.93
CA SER A 280 -21.27 12.39 1.96
C SER A 280 -21.96 12.19 3.30
N TYR A 281 -21.48 11.21 4.06
CA TYR A 281 -22.11 10.75 5.30
C TYR A 281 -21.09 10.72 6.43
N LEU A 282 -21.43 11.32 7.57
CA LEU A 282 -20.63 11.26 8.79
C LEU A 282 -21.20 10.18 9.71
N HIS A 283 -20.42 9.12 9.91
CA HIS A 283 -20.74 8.10 10.90
C HIS A 283 -20.61 8.69 12.33
N PRO A 284 -21.46 8.33 13.30
CA PRO A 284 -21.47 8.91 14.65
C PRO A 284 -20.09 8.87 15.34
N ASN A 285 -19.39 7.74 15.19
CA ASN A 285 -18.07 7.53 15.80
C ASN A 285 -16.88 8.05 14.96
N ARG A 286 -17.12 8.94 13.99
CA ARG A 286 -16.09 9.42 13.04
C ARG A 286 -15.97 10.93 13.05
N LYS A 287 -14.72 11.39 12.90
CA LYS A 287 -14.39 12.82 12.67
C LYS A 287 -14.49 13.25 11.21
N LYS A 288 -14.49 12.30 10.26
CA LYS A 288 -14.41 12.56 8.82
C LYS A 288 -15.50 11.84 8.04
N TYR A 289 -16.12 12.57 7.12
CA TYR A 289 -17.12 12.09 6.18
C TYR A 289 -16.61 10.95 5.29
N ILE A 290 -17.52 10.06 4.91
CA ILE A 290 -17.35 9.03 3.89
C ILE A 290 -18.22 9.42 2.70
N THR A 291 -17.66 9.43 1.49
CA THR A 291 -18.38 9.79 0.27
C THR A 291 -19.26 8.64 -0.22
N GLY A 292 -20.37 8.94 -0.90
CA GLY A 292 -21.23 7.92 -1.55
C GLY A 292 -20.43 6.98 -2.46
N ARG A 293 -19.53 7.53 -3.28
CA ARG A 293 -18.59 6.77 -4.13
C ARG A 293 -17.73 5.75 -3.38
N ALA A 294 -17.43 5.99 -2.11
CA ALA A 294 -16.65 5.05 -1.30
C ALA A 294 -17.50 3.89 -0.75
N LEU A 295 -18.83 4.03 -0.76
CA LEU A 295 -19.81 3.03 -0.36
C LEU A 295 -20.34 2.22 -1.55
N GLY A 296 -20.45 2.85 -2.74
CA GLY A 296 -20.95 2.25 -3.98
C GLY A 296 -21.97 3.15 -4.70
N THR A 297 -22.35 2.82 -5.93
CA THR A 297 -23.22 3.68 -6.76
C THR A 297 -24.63 3.85 -6.20
N LEU A 298 -25.13 2.88 -5.42
CA LEU A 298 -26.44 2.98 -4.75
C LEU A 298 -26.50 4.08 -3.69
N TYR A 299 -25.35 4.58 -3.24
CA TYR A 299 -25.24 5.60 -2.20
C TYR A 299 -24.78 6.95 -2.76
N GLU A 300 -24.83 7.10 -4.09
CA GLU A 300 -24.53 8.35 -4.77
C GLU A 300 -25.81 9.14 -5.09
N GLU A 301 -25.63 10.43 -5.37
CA GLU A 301 -26.71 11.39 -5.61
C GLU A 301 -27.70 10.92 -6.68
N LYS A 302 -27.19 10.51 -7.85
CA LYS A 302 -28.02 10.12 -8.98
C LYS A 302 -29.00 9.00 -8.62
N HIS A 303 -28.51 7.93 -8.00
CA HIS A 303 -29.35 6.79 -7.65
C HIS A 303 -30.39 7.16 -6.59
N LEU A 304 -29.97 7.89 -5.54
CA LEU A 304 -30.86 8.24 -4.44
C LEU A 304 -31.96 9.24 -4.87
N LEU A 305 -31.65 10.19 -5.75
CA LEU A 305 -32.66 11.07 -6.34
C LEU A 305 -33.72 10.28 -7.12
N ASP A 306 -33.31 9.30 -7.93
CA ASP A 306 -34.23 8.42 -8.66
C ASP A 306 -35.12 7.61 -7.70
N VAL A 307 -34.56 7.11 -6.60
CA VAL A 307 -35.32 6.40 -5.55
C VAL A 307 -36.35 7.32 -4.90
N PHE A 308 -35.96 8.55 -4.52
CA PHE A 308 -36.87 9.50 -3.90
C PHE A 308 -38.03 9.87 -4.83
N GLN A 309 -37.75 10.07 -6.13
CA GLN A 309 -38.77 10.37 -7.13
C GLN A 309 -39.76 9.21 -7.31
N LYS A 310 -39.27 7.97 -7.30
CA LYS A 310 -40.13 6.77 -7.34
C LYS A 310 -41.01 6.67 -6.10
N ASN A 311 -40.46 6.89 -4.92
CA ASN A 311 -41.21 6.86 -3.66
C ASN A 311 -42.31 7.94 -3.64
N ALA A 312 -41.99 9.17 -4.09
CA ALA A 312 -42.95 10.25 -4.23
C ALA A 312 -44.10 9.88 -5.18
N SER A 313 -43.77 9.32 -6.35
CA SER A 313 -44.77 8.91 -7.35
C SER A 313 -45.68 7.78 -6.85
N GLN A 314 -45.15 6.84 -6.08
CA GLN A 314 -45.93 5.74 -5.49
C GLN A 314 -46.87 6.23 -4.38
N GLN A 315 -46.48 7.24 -3.60
CA GLN A 315 -47.37 7.88 -2.63
C GLN A 315 -48.50 8.65 -3.31
N ILE A 316 -48.23 9.31 -4.43
CA ILE A 316 -49.24 10.00 -5.25
C ILE A 316 -50.25 9.01 -5.86
N SER A 317 -49.81 7.80 -6.27
CA SER A 317 -50.71 6.77 -6.83
C SER A 317 -51.65 6.10 -5.79
N LYS A 318 -51.41 6.31 -4.49
CA LYS A 318 -52.13 5.67 -3.38
C LYS A 318 -53.07 6.61 -2.61
N GLN A 319 -53.22 7.87 -3.04
CA GLN A 319 -54.16 8.83 -2.43
C GLN A 319 -55.08 9.43 -3.49
N PRO A 320 -56.42 9.43 -3.28
CA PRO A 320 -57.31 10.30 -4.04
C PRO A 320 -57.12 11.76 -3.60
N ALA A 321 -57.30 12.66 -4.56
CA ALA A 321 -57.03 14.08 -4.46
C ALA A 321 -57.86 14.81 -3.39
N SER A 322 -57.21 15.74 -2.67
CA SER A 322 -57.84 16.98 -2.19
C SER A 322 -56.78 18.05 -1.89
N ASP A 323 -56.78 19.08 -2.74
CA ASP A 323 -56.71 20.53 -2.51
C ASP A 323 -55.70 21.16 -1.53
N ILE A 324 -54.76 21.88 -2.15
CA ILE A 324 -54.45 23.33 -2.01
C ILE A 324 -54.51 23.94 -0.60
N THR A 325 -53.39 24.48 -0.12
CA THR A 325 -53.26 25.94 0.22
C THR A 325 -51.82 26.37 0.51
N ASN A 326 -51.55 27.62 0.12
CA ASN A 326 -50.30 28.38 0.23
C ASN A 326 -50.02 28.89 1.66
N ASN A 327 -48.75 28.99 2.08
CA ASN A 327 -48.09 30.21 2.59
C ASN A 327 -46.66 29.93 3.13
N ILE A 328 -45.61 30.53 2.54
CA ILE A 328 -44.91 31.78 2.94
C ILE A 328 -44.09 31.69 4.25
N ASN A 329 -42.77 31.77 4.05
CA ASN A 329 -41.68 32.37 4.85
C ASN A 329 -41.75 32.33 6.39
N SER A 330 -40.70 31.82 7.02
CA SER A 330 -39.84 32.64 7.90
C SER A 330 -38.57 31.92 8.38
N SER A 331 -37.51 32.70 8.36
CA SER A 331 -36.18 32.52 8.94
C SER A 331 -36.18 32.30 10.46
N ALA A 332 -35.20 31.55 10.98
CA ALA A 332 -34.13 32.08 11.85
C ALA A 332 -33.33 30.95 12.52
N MET A 333 -32.01 31.12 12.51
CA MET A 333 -31.04 30.48 13.41
C MET A 333 -31.23 30.97 14.85
N PRO A 334 -30.66 30.26 15.83
CA PRO A 334 -29.78 30.93 16.78
C PRO A 334 -28.42 30.24 16.96
N THR A 335 -27.48 31.10 17.33
CA THR A 335 -26.06 30.91 17.60
C THR A 335 -25.77 30.68 19.09
N SER A 336 -24.55 30.17 19.36
CA SER A 336 -23.71 30.33 20.59
C SER A 336 -24.25 29.72 21.91
N SER A 337 -23.46 29.21 22.87
CA SER A 337 -22.01 29.24 23.15
C SER A 337 -21.71 28.32 24.35
N ASP A 338 -20.56 27.65 24.28
CA ASP A 338 -19.47 27.55 25.29
C ASP A 338 -19.70 26.98 26.71
N PHE A 339 -18.83 26.03 27.11
CA PHE A 339 -18.35 25.83 28.50
C PHE A 339 -17.14 24.84 28.54
N GLY A 340 -15.95 25.37 28.83
CA GLY A 340 -15.10 25.01 29.99
C GLY A 340 -14.43 23.62 30.14
N SER A 341 -13.14 23.55 29.75
CA SER A 341 -11.94 22.95 30.39
C SER A 341 -12.01 21.75 31.38
N SER A 342 -11.16 20.72 31.14
CA SER A 342 -10.18 20.23 32.13
C SER A 342 -9.07 19.37 31.47
N HIS A 343 -7.85 19.47 31.98
CA HIS A 343 -6.59 18.92 31.47
C HIS A 343 -6.42 17.41 31.67
N ALA A 344 -5.76 16.76 30.71
CA ALA A 344 -4.98 15.54 30.93
C ALA A 344 -3.75 15.58 30.01
N PHE A 345 -2.56 15.60 30.60
CA PHE A 345 -1.29 15.46 29.89
C PHE A 345 -1.23 14.07 29.24
N LEU A 346 -1.20 14.04 27.92
CA LEU A 346 -0.83 12.89 27.11
C LEU A 346 0.28 13.35 26.18
N PHE A 347 1.34 12.55 26.07
CA PHE A 347 2.41 12.75 25.10
C PHE A 347 1.80 12.65 23.69
N ILE A 348 1.50 13.78 23.07
CA ILE A 348 0.89 13.88 21.73
C ILE A 348 2.03 14.06 20.73
N LYS A 349 2.15 13.14 19.78
CA LYS A 349 2.87 13.36 18.53
C LYS A 349 2.29 14.61 17.87
N SER A 350 3.07 15.67 17.66
CA SER A 350 2.54 16.96 17.23
C SER A 350 1.95 16.84 15.83
N ASP A 351 0.66 17.16 15.67
CA ASP A 351 -0.03 17.24 14.38
C ASP A 351 0.35 18.52 13.59
N LEU A 352 1.56 19.05 13.80
CA LEU A 352 2.05 20.28 13.20
C LEU A 352 2.22 20.10 11.69
N ARG A 353 1.69 21.07 10.92
CA ARG A 353 1.84 21.14 9.48
C ARG A 353 2.37 22.50 9.08
N LEU A 354 2.99 22.54 7.90
CA LEU A 354 3.53 23.76 7.32
C LEU A 354 2.43 24.81 7.13
N VAL A 355 2.66 26.03 7.62
CA VAL A 355 1.83 27.20 7.33
C VAL A 355 1.97 27.52 5.85
N THR A 356 0.84 27.71 5.14
CA THR A 356 0.87 27.91 3.69
C THR A 356 1.10 29.39 3.36
N ASP A 357 2.05 29.71 2.51
CA ASP A 357 2.18 31.09 2.01
C ASP A 357 0.96 31.46 1.16
N LEU A 358 0.24 32.50 1.59
CA LEU A 358 -0.94 33.02 0.89
C LEU A 358 -0.58 33.86 -0.34
N GLN A 359 0.57 34.53 -0.36
CA GLN A 359 0.94 35.46 -1.42
C GLN A 359 1.18 34.72 -2.74
N HIS A 360 1.75 33.51 -2.70
CA HIS A 360 2.04 32.69 -3.89
C HIS A 360 1.00 31.59 -4.18
N CYS A 361 -0.07 31.49 -3.39
CA CYS A 361 -1.09 30.46 -3.60
C CYS A 361 -2.11 30.90 -4.67
N ILE A 362 -1.91 30.46 -5.93
CA ILE A 362 -2.80 30.74 -7.08
C ILE A 362 -4.28 30.45 -6.75
N LYS A 363 -4.56 29.40 -5.97
CA LYS A 363 -5.92 29.02 -5.56
C LYS A 363 -6.53 29.97 -4.51
N ALA A 364 -5.70 30.62 -3.69
CA ALA A 364 -6.13 31.64 -2.74
C ALA A 364 -6.37 32.99 -3.41
N GLN A 365 -5.61 33.31 -4.46
CA GLN A 365 -5.84 34.50 -5.28
C GLN A 365 -7.15 34.41 -6.08
N GLN A 366 -7.49 33.21 -6.58
CA GLN A 366 -8.69 32.98 -7.42
C GLN A 366 -10.00 32.79 -6.65
N SER A 367 -9.96 32.56 -5.33
CA SER A 367 -11.16 32.29 -4.54
C SER A 367 -11.07 32.87 -3.13
N GLN A 368 -11.91 33.88 -2.86
CA GLN A 368 -11.99 34.53 -1.55
C GLN A 368 -12.38 33.55 -0.43
N ALA A 369 -13.27 32.59 -0.71
CA ALA A 369 -13.66 31.55 0.24
C ALA A 369 -12.52 30.56 0.54
N TYR A 370 -11.70 30.22 -0.46
CA TYR A 370 -10.49 29.42 -0.25
C TYR A 370 -9.45 30.20 0.53
N ALA A 371 -9.23 31.48 0.21
CA ALA A 371 -8.33 32.36 0.95
C ALA A 371 -8.72 32.44 2.44
N GLN A 372 -10.00 32.65 2.75
CA GLN A 372 -10.49 32.66 4.15
C GLN A 372 -10.24 31.32 4.87
N LYS A 373 -10.48 30.20 4.19
CA LYS A 373 -10.21 28.86 4.75
C LYS A 373 -8.72 28.64 5.03
N VAL A 374 -7.84 29.05 4.11
CA VAL A 374 -6.39 28.95 4.31
C VAL A 374 -5.94 29.88 5.43
N LYS A 375 -6.48 31.11 5.53
CA LYS A 375 -6.20 32.03 6.66
C LYS A 375 -6.55 31.39 8.00
N LEU A 376 -7.75 30.81 8.13
CA LEU A 376 -8.17 30.15 9.37
C LEU A 376 -7.30 28.93 9.69
N SER A 377 -6.95 28.14 8.67
CA SER A 377 -6.05 26.99 8.83
C SER A 377 -4.65 27.42 9.26
N ASN A 378 -4.09 28.47 8.64
CA ASN A 378 -2.79 29.02 8.98
C ASN A 378 -2.79 29.57 10.40
N LEU A 379 -3.81 30.34 10.80
CA LEU A 379 -3.93 30.85 12.16
C LEU A 379 -3.93 29.70 13.18
N LYS A 380 -4.64 28.61 12.88
CA LYS A 380 -4.60 27.40 13.72
C LYS A 380 -3.21 26.76 13.78
N MET A 381 -2.53 26.63 12.64
CA MET A 381 -1.16 26.06 12.62
C MET A 381 -0.17 26.97 13.35
N MET A 382 -0.27 28.28 13.20
CA MET A 382 0.55 29.26 13.92
C MET A 382 0.34 29.15 15.43
N ALA A 383 -0.91 29.10 15.89
CA ALA A 383 -1.23 28.92 17.31
C ALA A 383 -0.67 27.60 17.87
N GLN A 384 -0.76 26.51 17.10
CA GLN A 384 -0.16 25.23 17.48
C GLN A 384 1.37 25.27 17.51
N THR A 385 2.01 25.99 16.57
CA THR A 385 3.46 26.19 16.57
C THR A 385 3.90 27.00 17.79
N VAL A 386 3.18 28.06 18.16
CA VAL A 386 3.48 28.83 19.38
C VAL A 386 3.32 27.97 20.63
N ALA A 387 2.25 27.17 20.72
CA ALA A 387 2.06 26.23 21.83
C ALA A 387 3.22 25.24 21.93
N TYR A 388 3.65 24.65 20.80
CA TYR A 388 4.81 23.75 20.77
C TYR A 388 6.10 24.42 21.24
N VAL A 389 6.38 25.66 20.77
CA VAL A 389 7.56 26.43 21.19
C VAL A 389 7.56 26.65 22.71
N GLN A 390 6.40 26.99 23.28
CA GLN A 390 6.22 27.19 24.72
C GLN A 390 6.34 25.88 25.51
N GLU A 391 5.69 24.81 25.07
CA GLU A 391 5.71 23.49 25.72
C GLU A 391 7.13 22.88 25.75
N HIS A 392 7.91 23.08 24.69
CA HIS A 392 9.29 22.63 24.59
C HIS A 392 10.32 23.63 25.16
N GLY A 393 9.87 24.77 25.70
CA GLY A 393 10.71 25.72 26.43
C GLY A 393 11.70 26.51 25.56
N PHE A 394 11.51 26.56 24.25
CA PHE A 394 12.36 27.34 23.36
C PHE A 394 12.12 28.85 23.58
N GLN A 395 13.19 29.59 23.87
CA GLN A 395 13.10 31.02 24.23
C GLN A 395 13.44 31.95 23.04
N SER A 396 14.15 31.44 22.04
CA SER A 396 14.57 32.19 20.86
C SER A 396 14.53 31.34 19.59
N LYS A 397 14.57 31.99 18.43
CA LYS A 397 14.65 31.30 17.13
C LYS A 397 15.99 30.59 16.97
N GLU A 398 17.05 31.17 17.52
CA GLU A 398 18.39 30.60 17.58
C GLU A 398 18.41 29.28 18.36
N ASP A 399 17.61 29.16 19.44
CA ASP A 399 17.45 27.90 20.18
C ASP A 399 16.82 26.81 19.31
N LEU A 400 15.78 27.17 18.53
CA LEU A 400 15.13 26.23 17.60
C LEU A 400 16.08 25.79 16.49
N ASP A 401 16.83 26.72 15.89
CA ASP A 401 17.80 26.40 14.84
C ASP A 401 18.92 25.49 15.36
N THR A 402 19.39 25.76 16.58
CA THR A 402 20.38 24.94 17.26
C THR A 402 19.82 23.53 17.53
N ALA A 403 18.58 23.43 18.00
CA ALA A 403 17.90 22.16 18.22
C ALA A 403 17.70 21.38 16.90
N LEU A 404 17.33 22.05 15.81
CA LEU A 404 17.18 21.44 14.48
C LEU A 404 18.52 20.95 13.92
N SER A 405 19.58 21.74 14.08
CA SER A 405 20.94 21.36 13.68
C SER A 405 21.41 20.11 14.44
N ASN A 406 21.22 20.10 15.76
CA ASN A 406 21.54 18.95 16.61
C ASN A 406 20.72 17.71 16.24
N ALA A 407 19.41 17.86 16.04
CA ALA A 407 18.53 16.75 15.62
C ALA A 407 18.93 16.19 14.24
N THR A 408 19.33 17.07 13.31
CA THR A 408 19.81 16.67 11.97
C THR A 408 21.14 15.90 12.07
N ALA A 409 22.08 16.38 12.89
CA ALA A 409 23.34 15.69 13.12
C ALA A 409 23.11 14.31 13.75
N GLN A 410 22.25 14.22 14.77
CA GLN A 410 21.89 12.96 15.42
C GLN A 410 21.19 11.97 14.48
N SER A 411 20.24 12.43 13.65
CA SER A 411 19.58 11.58 12.65
C SER A 411 20.58 11.05 11.61
N THR A 412 21.53 11.89 11.19
CA THR A 412 22.59 11.50 10.26
C THR A 412 23.51 10.45 10.87
N THR A 413 23.93 10.63 12.13
CA THR A 413 24.73 9.65 12.88
C THR A 413 24.01 8.31 13.03
N ALA A 414 22.72 8.32 13.39
CA ALA A 414 21.92 7.11 13.51
C ALA A 414 21.76 6.39 12.16
N ARG A 415 21.51 7.16 11.08
CA ARG A 415 21.45 6.63 9.71
C ARG A 415 22.76 5.95 9.30
N ASN A 416 23.90 6.59 9.56
CA ASN A 416 25.21 6.05 9.22
C ASN A 416 25.51 4.77 10.02
N SER A 417 25.14 4.74 11.30
CA SER A 417 25.30 3.58 12.17
C SER A 417 24.46 2.39 11.67
N LEU A 418 23.18 2.63 11.35
CA LEU A 418 22.30 1.61 10.76
C LEU A 418 22.87 1.06 9.45
N LYS A 419 23.30 1.95 8.54
CA LYS A 419 23.89 1.56 7.26
C LYS A 419 25.14 0.69 7.44
N ASN A 420 26.04 1.07 8.35
CA ASN A 420 27.24 0.29 8.64
C ASN A 420 26.91 -1.13 9.15
N THR A 421 25.88 -1.26 9.99
CA THR A 421 25.39 -2.57 10.46
C THR A 421 24.79 -3.39 9.31
N GLU A 422 23.99 -2.78 8.44
CA GLU A 422 23.42 -3.43 7.26
C GLU A 422 24.51 -3.95 6.29
N ASP A 423 25.52 -3.12 6.02
CA ASP A 423 26.66 -3.49 5.18
C ASP A 423 27.45 -4.67 5.80
N THR A 424 27.63 -4.65 7.12
CA THR A 424 28.29 -5.76 7.85
C THR A 424 27.46 -7.04 7.79
N LEU A 425 26.15 -6.95 7.98
CA LEU A 425 25.22 -8.07 7.95
C LEU A 425 25.20 -8.73 6.55
N LYS A 426 25.24 -7.91 5.49
CA LYS A 426 25.41 -8.40 4.11
C LYS A 426 26.70 -9.21 3.96
N GLY A 427 27.81 -8.67 4.46
CA GLY A 427 29.11 -9.37 4.45
C GLY A 427 29.08 -10.70 5.19
N ILE A 428 28.41 -10.79 6.34
CA ILE A 428 28.25 -12.03 7.10
C ILE A 428 27.35 -13.03 6.38
N ASN A 429 26.24 -12.60 5.79
CA ASN A 429 25.37 -13.49 5.01
C ASN A 429 26.13 -14.12 3.83
N GLU A 430 26.94 -13.34 3.12
CA GLU A 430 27.82 -13.85 2.06
C GLU A 430 28.81 -14.89 2.61
N GLN A 431 29.44 -14.62 3.77
CA GLN A 431 30.35 -15.59 4.39
C GLN A 431 29.63 -16.87 4.83
N ILE A 432 28.41 -16.79 5.37
CA ILE A 432 27.60 -17.97 5.72
C ILE A 432 27.30 -18.80 4.47
N HIS A 433 26.88 -18.15 3.39
CA HIS A 433 26.56 -18.81 2.13
C HIS A 433 27.76 -19.60 1.57
N TYR A 434 28.91 -18.94 1.39
CA TYR A 434 30.10 -19.61 0.86
C TYR A 434 30.68 -20.64 1.84
N THR A 435 30.57 -20.42 3.16
CA THR A 435 30.97 -21.42 4.15
C THR A 435 30.08 -22.67 4.05
N GLY A 436 28.78 -22.50 3.85
CA GLY A 436 27.85 -23.62 3.62
C GLY A 436 28.18 -24.39 2.35
N GLN A 437 28.41 -23.68 1.23
CA GLN A 437 28.81 -24.31 -0.05
C GLN A 437 30.14 -25.06 0.05
N TYR A 438 31.13 -24.48 0.72
CA TYR A 438 32.42 -25.11 0.97
C TYR A 438 32.28 -26.40 1.77
N LEU A 439 31.50 -26.37 2.87
CA LEU A 439 31.31 -27.53 3.73
C LEU A 439 30.52 -28.65 3.03
N SER A 440 29.48 -28.30 2.27
CA SER A 440 28.62 -29.27 1.58
C SER A 440 29.36 -30.07 0.51
N ASN A 441 30.32 -29.43 -0.18
CA ASN A 441 31.08 -30.06 -1.28
C ASN A 441 32.47 -30.54 -0.85
N LYS A 442 32.82 -30.44 0.44
CA LYS A 442 34.16 -30.74 0.95
C LYS A 442 34.53 -32.22 0.80
N ASP A 443 33.60 -33.10 1.14
CA ASP A 443 33.84 -34.55 1.09
C ASP A 443 33.92 -35.03 -0.37
N LEU A 444 33.04 -34.52 -1.24
CA LEU A 444 33.09 -34.77 -2.68
C LEU A 444 34.42 -34.29 -3.31
N TYR A 445 34.89 -33.11 -2.92
CA TYR A 445 36.20 -32.62 -3.39
C TYR A 445 37.37 -33.48 -2.87
N SER A 446 37.26 -34.02 -1.64
CA SER A 446 38.23 -34.97 -1.08
C SER A 446 38.28 -36.27 -1.88
N GLU A 447 37.12 -36.78 -2.31
CA GLU A 447 36.99 -37.96 -3.18
C GLU A 447 37.55 -37.70 -4.58
N TYR A 448 37.22 -36.56 -5.20
CA TYR A 448 37.82 -36.12 -6.46
C TYR A 448 39.35 -36.15 -6.41
N ARG A 449 39.94 -35.64 -5.31
CA ARG A 449 41.39 -35.59 -5.14
C ARG A 449 42.04 -36.98 -5.04
N LYS A 450 41.30 -37.98 -4.54
CA LYS A 450 41.73 -39.38 -4.36
C LYS A 450 41.39 -40.27 -5.55
N SER A 451 40.54 -39.81 -6.48
CA SER A 451 40.12 -40.59 -7.64
C SER A 451 41.29 -40.93 -8.57
N ARG A 452 41.31 -42.17 -9.07
CA ARG A 452 42.27 -42.65 -10.08
C ARG A 452 42.01 -42.04 -11.47
N ASN A 453 40.76 -41.73 -11.81
CA ASN A 453 40.38 -41.13 -13.09
C ASN A 453 39.69 -39.79 -12.83
N LYS A 454 40.50 -38.73 -12.76
CA LYS A 454 40.07 -37.37 -12.37
C LYS A 454 39.20 -36.70 -13.42
N GLU A 455 39.49 -36.93 -14.69
CA GLU A 455 38.82 -36.28 -15.81
C GLU A 455 37.35 -36.69 -15.87
N LYS A 456 37.08 -38.01 -15.80
CA LYS A 456 35.71 -38.54 -15.75
C LYS A 456 34.94 -38.12 -14.49
N PHE A 457 35.61 -38.08 -13.34
CA PHE A 457 34.98 -37.64 -12.08
C PHE A 457 34.63 -36.14 -12.14
N TYR A 458 35.50 -35.33 -12.74
CA TYR A 458 35.26 -33.90 -12.93
C TYR A 458 34.08 -33.64 -13.86
N GLU A 459 33.95 -34.39 -14.96
CA GLU A 459 32.80 -34.27 -15.87
C GLU A 459 31.47 -34.63 -15.19
N GLN A 460 31.46 -35.65 -14.32
CA GLN A 460 30.27 -36.11 -13.62
C GLN A 460 29.82 -35.17 -12.48
N HIS A 461 30.76 -34.50 -11.81
CA HIS A 461 30.50 -33.63 -10.65
C HIS A 461 30.95 -32.19 -10.87
N ARG A 462 30.86 -31.73 -12.13
CA ARG A 462 31.41 -30.45 -12.56
C ARG A 462 30.82 -29.27 -11.79
N ALA A 463 29.51 -29.31 -11.52
CA ALA A 463 28.81 -28.24 -10.85
C ALA A 463 29.26 -28.12 -9.38
N GLU A 464 29.31 -29.24 -8.66
CA GLU A 464 29.67 -29.32 -7.24
C GLU A 464 31.13 -28.94 -7.00
N LEU A 465 32.04 -29.38 -7.89
CA LEU A 465 33.45 -29.01 -7.83
C LEU A 465 33.66 -27.51 -8.11
N THR A 466 32.93 -26.95 -9.08
CA THR A 466 32.98 -25.51 -9.39
C THR A 466 32.45 -24.68 -8.21
N LEU A 467 31.39 -25.14 -7.54
CA LEU A 467 30.85 -24.50 -6.35
C LEU A 467 31.84 -24.55 -5.19
N TYR A 468 32.52 -25.68 -4.99
CA TYR A 468 33.56 -25.81 -3.96
C TYR A 468 34.74 -24.87 -4.22
N GLU A 469 35.26 -24.86 -5.45
CA GLU A 469 36.42 -24.04 -5.82
C GLU A 469 36.13 -22.54 -5.75
N SER A 470 34.94 -22.12 -6.21
CA SER A 470 34.50 -20.72 -6.12
C SER A 470 34.29 -20.28 -4.67
N ALA A 471 33.62 -21.10 -3.85
CA ALA A 471 33.45 -20.83 -2.43
C ALA A 471 34.80 -20.72 -1.71
N LEU A 472 35.74 -21.63 -1.97
CA LEU A 472 37.08 -21.60 -1.39
C LEU A 472 37.86 -20.34 -1.80
N ARG A 473 37.77 -19.92 -3.06
CA ARG A 473 38.43 -18.69 -3.56
C ARG A 473 37.93 -17.46 -2.80
N ILE A 474 36.61 -17.31 -2.71
CA ILE A 474 35.96 -16.14 -2.07
C ILE A 474 36.23 -16.11 -0.57
N LEU A 475 36.16 -17.27 0.10
CA LEU A 475 36.50 -17.38 1.52
C LEU A 475 37.97 -17.01 1.78
N LYS A 476 38.91 -17.46 0.94
CA LYS A 476 40.34 -17.11 1.06
C LYS A 476 40.59 -15.61 0.86
N GLU A 477 39.95 -15.00 -0.12
CA GLU A 477 40.04 -13.57 -0.39
C GLU A 477 39.55 -12.74 0.80
N LYS A 478 38.39 -13.10 1.35
CA LYS A 478 37.82 -12.42 2.54
C LYS A 478 38.62 -12.67 3.82
N ALA A 479 39.29 -13.81 3.94
CA ALA A 479 40.08 -14.14 5.12
C ALA A 479 41.42 -13.40 5.20
N GLN A 480 41.97 -12.91 4.07
CA GLN A 480 43.25 -12.21 4.01
C GLN A 480 44.38 -12.94 4.78
N GLY A 481 44.42 -14.27 4.70
CA GLY A 481 45.41 -15.10 5.41
C GLY A 481 45.10 -15.44 6.88
N LYS A 482 43.98 -14.96 7.43
CA LYS A 482 43.49 -15.34 8.78
C LYS A 482 42.69 -16.65 8.74
N LYS A 483 42.50 -17.26 9.91
CA LYS A 483 41.66 -18.47 10.05
C LYS A 483 40.20 -18.15 9.69
N LEU A 484 39.59 -18.99 8.87
CA LEU A 484 38.19 -18.86 8.49
C LEU A 484 37.27 -19.00 9.72
N PRO A 485 36.30 -18.09 9.92
CA PRO A 485 35.28 -18.23 10.95
C PRO A 485 34.50 -19.53 10.78
N THR A 486 34.06 -20.13 11.89
CA THR A 486 33.18 -21.30 11.83
C THR A 486 31.74 -20.88 11.52
N LEU A 487 30.96 -21.78 10.92
CA LEU A 487 29.55 -21.50 10.62
C LEU A 487 28.74 -21.12 11.87
N LYS A 488 29.08 -21.70 13.02
CA LYS A 488 28.48 -21.35 14.32
C LYS A 488 28.74 -19.89 14.69
N MET A 489 30.01 -19.45 14.63
CA MET A 489 30.39 -18.07 14.94
C MET A 489 29.72 -17.06 14.00
N LEU A 490 29.60 -17.39 12.71
CA LEU A 490 28.93 -16.51 11.73
C LEU A 490 27.43 -16.38 12.02
N ARG A 491 26.76 -17.46 12.42
CA ARG A 491 25.34 -17.45 12.78
C ARG A 491 25.09 -16.66 14.08
N GLU A 492 25.94 -16.82 15.08
CA GLU A 492 25.88 -16.05 16.33
C GLU A 492 26.05 -14.55 16.07
N GLU A 493 27.06 -14.16 15.29
CA GLU A 493 27.28 -12.75 14.95
C GLU A 493 26.15 -12.18 14.08
N LYS A 494 25.59 -12.97 13.14
CA LYS A 494 24.38 -12.58 12.39
C LYS A 494 23.22 -12.29 13.32
N SER A 495 22.96 -13.16 14.29
CA SER A 495 21.87 -12.98 15.25
C SER A 495 22.06 -11.69 16.06
N ARG A 496 23.28 -11.44 16.51
CA ARG A 496 23.64 -10.21 17.23
C ARG A 496 23.44 -8.95 16.38
N LEU A 497 23.93 -8.95 15.13
CA LEU A 497 23.79 -7.82 14.22
C LEU A 497 22.33 -7.57 13.81
N THR A 498 21.51 -8.63 13.72
CA THR A 498 20.07 -8.49 13.41
C THR A 498 19.33 -7.81 14.55
N ALA A 499 19.63 -8.16 15.81
CA ALA A 499 19.08 -7.45 16.97
C ALA A 499 19.53 -5.98 16.99
N LEU A 500 20.83 -5.73 16.79
CA LEU A 500 21.37 -4.37 16.71
C LEU A 500 20.74 -3.54 15.58
N GLN A 501 20.50 -4.14 14.41
CA GLN A 501 19.82 -3.49 13.29
C GLN A 501 18.40 -3.07 13.67
N SER A 502 17.65 -3.93 14.35
CA SER A 502 16.29 -3.62 14.82
C SER A 502 16.30 -2.41 15.74
N ASP A 503 17.18 -2.40 16.74
CA ASP A 503 17.31 -1.31 17.71
C ASP A 503 17.72 0.00 17.03
N GLN A 504 18.73 -0.05 16.15
CA GLN A 504 19.19 1.12 15.38
C GLN A 504 18.13 1.66 14.41
N HIS A 505 17.29 0.79 13.86
CA HIS A 505 16.20 1.19 12.97
C HIS A 505 15.11 1.95 13.72
N GLU A 506 14.73 1.47 14.91
CA GLU A 506 13.80 2.19 15.80
C GLU A 506 14.36 3.54 16.22
N GLU A 507 15.63 3.57 16.63
CA GLU A 507 16.32 4.81 17.02
C GLU A 507 16.40 5.82 15.86
N PHE A 508 16.78 5.37 14.67
CA PHE A 508 16.82 6.22 13.46
C PHE A 508 15.44 6.79 13.15
N ASN A 509 14.39 5.98 13.19
CA ASN A 509 13.02 6.42 12.93
C ASN A 509 12.58 7.48 13.95
N ALA A 510 12.83 7.25 15.24
CA ALA A 510 12.49 8.22 16.29
C ALA A 510 13.22 9.56 16.09
N ARG A 511 14.54 9.53 15.85
CA ARG A 511 15.35 10.73 15.60
C ARG A 511 14.91 11.47 14.33
N ARG A 512 14.55 10.73 13.28
CA ARG A 512 14.07 11.29 12.01
C ARG A 512 12.69 11.93 12.14
N GLU A 513 11.79 11.36 12.93
CA GLU A 513 10.49 11.96 13.22
C GLU A 513 10.65 13.27 13.98
N TYR A 514 11.50 13.30 15.01
CA TYR A 514 11.81 14.51 15.77
C TYR A 514 12.45 15.62 14.92
N GLU A 515 13.43 15.27 14.07
CA GLU A 515 14.03 16.21 13.11
C GLU A 515 12.97 16.81 12.17
N ARG A 516 12.03 16.00 11.69
CA ARG A 516 10.96 16.47 10.80
C ARG A 516 9.96 17.39 11.50
N GLU A 517 9.65 17.08 12.74
CA GLU A 517 8.81 17.91 13.61
C GLU A 517 9.46 19.28 13.81
N LEU A 518 10.72 19.31 14.28
CA LEU A 518 11.47 20.56 14.45
C LEU A 518 11.61 21.34 13.14
N ARG A 519 11.88 20.69 12.00
CA ARG A 519 11.94 21.39 10.70
C ARG A 519 10.62 22.08 10.37
N THR A 520 9.48 21.46 10.70
CA THR A 520 8.15 22.04 10.49
C THR A 520 7.93 23.23 11.43
N VAL A 521 8.37 23.12 12.69
CA VAL A 521 8.28 24.19 13.69
C VAL A 521 9.13 25.39 13.25
N CYS A 522 10.42 25.18 12.93
CA CYS A 522 11.31 26.24 12.43
C CYS A 522 10.70 26.98 11.24
N SER A 523 10.23 26.24 10.23
CA SER A 523 9.64 26.86 9.04
C SER A 523 8.36 27.63 9.36
N ASN A 524 7.52 27.15 10.28
CA ASN A 524 6.35 27.89 10.72
C ASN A 524 6.73 29.14 11.53
N VAL A 525 7.76 29.07 12.37
CA VAL A 525 8.29 30.23 13.12
C VAL A 525 8.83 31.27 12.16
N ASP A 526 9.58 30.88 11.12
CA ASP A 526 10.07 31.82 10.09
C ASP A 526 8.91 32.55 9.39
N ILE A 527 7.80 31.85 9.12
CA ILE A 527 6.60 32.44 8.54
C ILE A 527 5.89 33.37 9.54
N ILE A 528 5.78 32.98 10.81
CA ILE A 528 5.14 33.80 11.87
C ILE A 528 5.93 35.10 12.11
N LEU A 529 7.25 35.00 12.16
CA LEU A 529 8.15 36.14 12.36
C LEU A 529 8.33 36.99 11.09
N GLY A 530 7.75 36.57 9.96
CA GLY A 530 7.82 37.30 8.69
C GLY A 530 9.22 37.32 8.06
N ILE A 531 10.11 36.40 8.46
CA ILE A 531 11.52 36.37 8.02
C ILE A 531 11.62 36.15 6.49
N HIS A 532 10.68 35.41 5.90
CA HIS A 532 10.60 35.20 4.45
C HIS A 532 10.35 36.51 3.66
N GLN A 533 9.57 37.45 4.20
CA GLN A 533 9.30 38.76 3.56
C GLN A 533 10.45 39.76 3.71
N SER A 534 11.39 39.51 4.63
CA SER A 534 12.56 40.35 4.91
C SER A 534 13.70 40.06 3.93
N GLN A 535 13.90 38.79 3.57
CA GLN A 535 14.93 38.37 2.61
C GLN A 535 14.56 38.71 1.15
N GLU A 536 13.29 38.57 0.76
CA GLU A 536 12.81 38.99 -0.58
C GLU A 536 12.92 40.50 -0.78
N ARG A 537 12.57 41.32 0.23
CA ARG A 537 12.75 42.78 0.17
C ARG A 537 14.21 43.23 0.07
N GLN A 538 15.15 42.46 0.64
CA GLN A 538 16.58 42.75 0.52
C GLN A 538 17.14 42.37 -0.87
N LEU A 539 16.66 41.27 -1.46
CA LEU A 539 17.07 40.84 -2.81
C LEU A 539 16.51 41.76 -3.91
N GLU A 540 15.28 42.24 -3.77
CA GLU A 540 14.68 43.23 -4.68
C GLU A 540 15.43 44.58 -4.62
N GLN A 541 15.85 45.04 -3.44
CA GLN A 541 16.63 46.28 -3.29
C GLN A 541 18.07 46.21 -3.83
N THR A 542 18.66 45.02 -3.94
CA THR A 542 19.97 44.83 -4.59
C THR A 542 19.90 44.69 -6.11
N HIS A 543 18.71 44.46 -6.68
CA HIS A 543 18.51 44.42 -8.13
C HIS A 543 18.05 45.77 -8.72
N GLU A 544 17.67 46.73 -7.88
CA GLU A 544 17.34 48.11 -8.27
C GLU A 544 18.48 49.13 -8.05
N LYS A 545 19.70 48.66 -7.81
CA LYS A 545 20.94 49.47 -7.85
C LYS A 545 21.89 48.90 -8.89
#